data_AF-A0A2J6H1R7-F1
#
_entry.id   AF-A0A2J6H1R7-F1
#
_cell.length_a   1.000
_cell.length_b   1.000
_cell.length_c   1.000
_cell.angle_alpha   90.00
_cell.angle_beta   90.00
_cell.angle_gamma   90.00
#
_symmetry.space_group_name_H-M   'P 1'
#
loop_
_entity.id
_entity.type
_entity.pdbx_description
1 polymer ?
#
loop_
_entity_poly.entity_id
_entity_poly.type
_entity_poly.pdbx_seq_one_letter_code
_entity_poly.pdbx_strand_id
1 'polypeptide(L)'
;MKHIITSDDILGKDVVDAQGEILGVIQILHIDKNTKSIVGITVDQGFMKPDLFIGLEYIQQFGVDTVFLNTFPKDKIKGMKVLDSNGKQIGTVTELEYSSGNELKSIRVKKGMMKDLENIPVSKIKEIGHNVILKEE
;
A
#
# COMPACT_ATOMS: atom_id res chain seq x y z
N MET A 1 -2.12 10.03 30.97
CA MET A 1 -2.40 9.25 29.74
C MET A 1 -1.68 7.93 29.85
N LYS A 2 -2.29 6.81 29.45
CA LYS A 2 -1.58 5.54 29.38
C LYS A 2 -0.59 5.64 28.21
N HIS A 3 0.70 5.70 28.50
CA HIS A 3 1.78 5.73 27.50
C HIS A 3 2.17 4.32 27.01
N ILE A 4 1.45 3.29 27.46
CA ILE A 4 1.70 1.89 27.15
C ILE A 4 0.37 1.29 26.69
N ILE A 5 0.39 0.72 25.50
CA ILE A 5 -0.70 -0.03 24.88
C ILE A 5 -0.24 -1.47 24.62
N THR A 6 -1.16 -2.40 24.46
CA THR A 6 -0.88 -3.81 24.16
C THR A 6 -1.19 -4.14 22.71
N SER A 7 -0.89 -5.37 22.29
CA SER A 7 -1.33 -5.89 21.00
C SER A 7 -2.86 -5.86 20.85
N ASP A 8 -3.60 -6.06 21.94
CA ASP A 8 -5.07 -6.08 21.91
C ASP A 8 -5.65 -4.69 21.66
N ASP A 9 -4.90 -3.65 21.99
CA ASP A 9 -5.23 -2.27 21.66
C ASP A 9 -4.88 -1.92 20.19
N ILE A 10 -4.30 -2.83 19.40
CA ILE A 10 -3.86 -2.55 18.02
C ILE A 10 -4.49 -3.51 17.02
N LEU A 11 -4.46 -4.81 17.30
CA LEU A 11 -5.01 -5.84 16.40
C LEU A 11 -6.52 -5.69 16.27
N GLY A 12 -7.04 -5.95 15.07
CA GLY A 12 -8.48 -5.81 14.77
C GLY A 12 -8.96 -4.38 14.53
N LYS A 13 -8.08 -3.37 14.65
CA LYS A 13 -8.42 -1.98 14.33
C LYS A 13 -8.30 -1.68 12.84
N ASP A 14 -9.08 -0.71 12.40
CA ASP A 14 -8.98 -0.16 11.05
C ASP A 14 -7.68 0.61 10.87
N VAL A 15 -7.12 0.55 9.66
CA VAL A 15 -6.02 1.42 9.22
C VAL A 15 -6.56 2.44 8.25
N VAL A 16 -6.29 3.71 8.53
CA VAL A 16 -6.74 4.84 7.71
C VAL A 16 -5.55 5.65 7.21
N ASP A 17 -5.53 5.96 5.93
CA ASP A 17 -4.48 6.80 5.34
C ASP A 17 -4.72 8.31 5.56
N ALA A 18 -3.77 9.12 5.09
CA ALA A 18 -3.83 10.57 5.21
C ALA A 18 -5.00 11.21 4.43
N GLN A 19 -5.63 10.47 3.52
CA GLN A 19 -6.79 10.88 2.73
C GLN A 19 -8.11 10.45 3.40
N GLY A 20 -8.05 9.70 4.50
CA GLY A 20 -9.23 9.16 5.19
C GLY A 20 -9.74 7.85 4.59
N GLU A 21 -9.01 7.19 3.69
CA GLU A 21 -9.38 5.90 3.14
C GLU A 21 -9.09 4.78 4.14
N ILE A 22 -10.07 3.91 4.40
CA ILE A 22 -9.87 2.69 5.18
C ILE A 22 -9.14 1.66 4.30
N LEU A 23 -7.93 1.29 4.71
CA LEU A 23 -7.07 0.36 3.98
C LEU A 23 -7.38 -1.12 4.29
N GLY A 24 -7.99 -1.37 5.44
CA GLY A 24 -8.28 -2.70 5.95
C GLY A 24 -8.10 -2.79 7.47
N VAL A 25 -7.98 -4.01 7.97
CA VAL A 25 -7.91 -4.33 9.40
C VAL A 25 -6.55 -4.92 9.76
N ILE A 26 -5.97 -4.51 10.89
CA ILE A 26 -4.68 -5.02 11.37
C ILE A 26 -4.81 -6.46 11.84
N GLN A 27 -4.04 -7.38 11.24
CA GLN A 27 -4.00 -8.78 11.64
C GLN A 27 -2.71 -9.19 12.35
N ILE A 28 -1.57 -8.58 12.00
CA ILE A 28 -0.25 -9.01 12.50
C ILE A 28 0.55 -7.79 12.95
N LEU A 29 1.19 -7.92 14.11
CA LEU A 29 2.25 -7.01 14.58
C LEU A 29 3.61 -7.64 14.32
N HIS A 30 4.50 -6.88 13.70
CA HIS A 30 5.88 -7.32 13.46
C HIS A 30 6.80 -6.74 14.52
N ILE A 31 7.57 -7.60 15.18
CA ILE A 31 8.51 -7.23 16.24
C ILE A 31 9.91 -7.65 15.81
N ASP A 32 10.87 -6.74 15.86
CA ASP A 32 12.27 -7.06 15.65
C ASP A 32 12.79 -7.88 16.84
N LYS A 33 13.33 -9.06 16.52
CA LYS A 33 13.80 -10.02 17.53
C LYS A 33 14.98 -9.51 18.35
N ASN A 34 15.83 -8.66 17.77
CA ASN A 34 17.07 -8.18 18.38
C ASN A 34 16.81 -6.96 19.25
N THR A 35 16.10 -5.96 18.72
CA THR A 35 15.80 -4.70 19.43
C THR A 35 14.57 -4.79 20.31
N LYS A 36 13.72 -5.81 20.10
CA LYS A 36 12.43 -5.99 20.78
C LYS A 36 11.43 -4.84 20.52
N SER A 37 11.62 -4.08 19.45
CA SER A 37 10.73 -2.99 19.04
C SER A 37 9.75 -3.46 17.97
N ILE A 38 8.55 -2.87 17.96
CA ILE A 38 7.63 -3.01 16.82
C ILE A 38 8.30 -2.38 15.59
N VAL A 39 8.20 -3.05 14.43
CA VAL A 39 8.73 -2.54 13.15
C VAL A 39 7.64 -2.29 12.12
N GLY A 40 6.42 -2.79 12.34
CA GLY A 40 5.32 -2.58 11.42
C GLY A 40 4.12 -3.45 11.74
N ILE A 41 3.12 -3.38 10.85
CA ILE A 41 1.85 -4.10 10.92
C ILE A 41 1.54 -4.74 9.57
N THR A 42 0.81 -5.85 9.58
CA THR A 42 0.15 -6.37 8.38
C THR A 42 -1.34 -6.09 8.45
N VAL A 43 -1.88 -5.54 7.36
CA VAL A 43 -3.27 -5.15 7.17
C VAL A 43 -3.91 -6.09 6.16
N ASP A 44 -4.99 -6.74 6.57
CA ASP A 44 -5.86 -7.48 5.66
C ASP A 44 -6.81 -6.50 4.97
N GLN A 45 -6.71 -6.48 3.64
CA GLN A 45 -7.44 -5.55 2.78
C GLN A 45 -8.79 -6.11 2.31
N GLY A 46 -9.15 -7.32 2.74
CA GLY A 46 -10.38 -8.02 2.37
C GLY A 46 -10.23 -8.95 1.16
N PHE A 47 -11.37 -9.49 0.72
CA PHE A 47 -11.43 -10.64 -0.20
C PHE A 47 -10.64 -10.45 -1.50
N MET A 48 -9.82 -11.45 -1.85
CA MET A 48 -8.95 -11.48 -3.05
C MET A 48 -7.89 -10.38 -3.16
N LYS A 49 -7.69 -9.55 -2.13
CA LYS A 49 -6.55 -8.64 -2.07
C LYS A 49 -5.42 -9.27 -1.25
N PRO A 50 -4.16 -9.09 -1.65
CA PRO A 50 -3.04 -9.53 -0.83
C PRO A 50 -2.96 -8.72 0.46
N ASP A 51 -2.36 -9.32 1.49
CA ASP A 51 -2.04 -8.60 2.73
C ASP A 51 -1.06 -7.46 2.46
N LEU A 52 -1.25 -6.35 3.17
CA LEU A 52 -0.41 -5.16 3.08
C LEU A 52 0.46 -5.01 4.32
N PHE A 53 1.77 -5.14 4.16
CA PHE A 53 2.72 -4.76 5.20
C PHE A 53 2.90 -3.24 5.23
N ILE A 54 2.92 -2.66 6.42
CA ILE A 54 3.13 -1.23 6.66
C ILE A 54 4.19 -1.06 7.73
N GLY A 55 5.31 -0.43 7.37
CA GLY A 55 6.39 -0.09 8.30
C GLY A 55 5.95 0.96 9.33
N LEU A 56 6.55 0.90 10.53
CA LEU A 56 6.24 1.81 11.63
C LEU A 56 6.45 3.28 11.26
N GLU A 57 7.37 3.58 10.34
CA GLU A 57 7.65 4.93 9.82
C GLU A 57 6.46 5.58 9.09
N TYR A 58 5.52 4.77 8.60
CA TYR A 58 4.30 5.25 7.96
C TYR A 58 3.16 5.46 8.96
N ILE A 59 3.28 4.95 10.19
CA ILE A 59 2.26 5.10 11.23
C ILE A 59 2.44 6.47 11.88
N GLN A 60 1.44 7.33 11.73
CA GLN A 60 1.40 8.63 12.39
C GLN A 60 1.03 8.48 13.87
N GLN A 61 -0.02 7.71 14.16
CA GLN A 61 -0.50 7.50 15.53
C GLN A 61 -1.33 6.23 15.66
N PHE A 62 -1.22 5.58 16.83
CA PHE A 62 -2.16 4.55 17.28
C PHE A 62 -3.33 5.25 18.00
N GLY A 63 -4.47 5.35 17.32
CA GLY A 63 -5.70 5.93 17.87
C GLY A 63 -6.52 4.95 18.71
N VAL A 64 -7.63 5.45 19.25
CA VAL A 64 -8.53 4.67 20.13
C VAL A 64 -9.19 3.53 19.38
N ASP A 65 -9.62 3.74 18.13
CA ASP A 65 -10.31 2.73 17.31
C ASP A 65 -9.61 2.46 15.97
N THR A 66 -8.63 3.30 15.61
CA THR A 66 -8.03 3.34 14.28
C THR A 66 -6.53 3.65 14.36
N VAL A 67 -5.74 3.07 13.47
CA VAL A 67 -4.34 3.45 13.25
C VAL A 67 -4.26 4.37 12.04
N PHE A 68 -3.70 5.56 12.25
CA PHE A 68 -3.58 6.57 11.20
C PHE A 68 -2.20 6.50 10.57
N LEU A 69 -2.16 6.54 9.24
CA LEU A 69 -0.91 6.65 8.49
C LEU A 69 -0.64 8.12 8.12
N ASN A 70 0.65 8.47 8.08
CA ASN A 70 1.09 9.79 7.63
C ASN A 70 1.07 9.95 6.10
N THR A 71 0.95 8.85 5.35
CA THR A 71 0.97 8.82 3.89
C THR A 71 0.33 7.56 3.33
N PHE A 72 0.09 7.56 2.02
CA PHE A 72 -0.39 6.40 1.28
C PHE A 72 0.75 5.38 1.08
N PRO A 73 0.64 4.14 1.59
CA PRO A 73 1.69 3.13 1.41
C PRO A 73 1.78 2.74 -0.06
N LYS A 74 2.91 3.07 -0.71
CA LYS A 74 3.12 2.86 -2.15
C LYS A 74 3.03 1.39 -2.57
N ASP A 75 3.24 0.45 -1.65
CA ASP A 75 3.09 -0.98 -1.93
C ASP A 75 1.65 -1.38 -2.27
N LYS A 76 0.64 -0.58 -1.89
CA LYS A 76 -0.77 -0.78 -2.28
C LYS A 76 -0.94 -0.76 -3.81
N ILE A 77 -0.01 -0.15 -4.54
CA ILE A 77 -0.05 -0.04 -6.01
C ILE A 77 0.13 -1.43 -6.66
N LYS A 78 0.80 -2.38 -5.99
CA LYS A 78 0.91 -3.76 -6.50
C LYS A 78 -0.46 -4.44 -6.51
N GLY A 79 -0.76 -5.16 -7.58
CA GLY A 79 -2.06 -5.82 -7.78
C GLY A 79 -3.16 -4.91 -8.30
N MET A 80 -2.97 -3.58 -8.35
CA MET A 80 -3.95 -2.67 -8.94
C MET A 80 -4.06 -2.89 -10.46
N LYS A 81 -5.27 -2.71 -10.99
CA LYS A 81 -5.46 -2.69 -12.46
C LYS A 81 -4.90 -1.40 -13.02
N VAL A 82 -4.26 -1.51 -14.16
CA VAL A 82 -3.81 -0.35 -14.95
C VAL A 82 -4.84 -0.12 -16.04
N LEU A 83 -5.42 1.07 -16.08
CA LEU A 83 -6.43 1.50 -17.05
C LEU A 83 -5.86 2.59 -17.95
N ASP A 84 -6.23 2.59 -19.22
CA ASP A 84 -6.00 3.75 -20.09
C ASP A 84 -6.97 4.89 -19.73
N SER A 85 -6.83 6.03 -20.42
CA SER A 85 -7.68 7.21 -20.23
C SER A 85 -9.15 6.98 -20.55
N ASN A 86 -9.47 5.97 -21.36
CA ASN A 86 -10.84 5.58 -21.72
C ASN A 86 -11.41 4.54 -20.73
N GLY A 87 -10.65 4.15 -19.70
CA GLY A 87 -11.05 3.16 -18.70
C GLY A 87 -10.85 1.70 -19.13
N LYS A 88 -10.19 1.45 -20.27
CA LYS A 88 -9.89 0.07 -20.72
C LYS A 88 -8.73 -0.51 -19.91
N GLN A 89 -8.91 -1.72 -19.40
CA GLN A 89 -7.86 -2.42 -18.67
C GLN A 89 -6.69 -2.81 -19.59
N ILE A 90 -5.50 -2.31 -19.25
CA ILE A 90 -4.23 -2.63 -19.91
C ILE A 90 -3.61 -3.86 -19.25
N GLY A 91 -3.61 -3.92 -17.91
CA GLY A 91 -2.96 -4.99 -17.18
C GLY A 91 -3.08 -4.83 -15.67
N THR A 92 -2.19 -5.51 -14.94
CA THR A 92 -2.11 -5.46 -13.48
C THR A 92 -0.68 -5.15 -13.06
N VAL A 93 -0.52 -4.27 -12.07
CA VAL A 93 0.81 -3.96 -11.51
C VAL A 93 1.35 -5.18 -10.77
N THR A 94 2.57 -5.59 -11.10
CA THR A 94 3.25 -6.71 -10.44
C THR A 94 4.44 -6.25 -9.61
N GLU A 95 5.16 -5.22 -10.05
CA GLU A 95 6.35 -4.72 -9.37
C GLU A 95 6.40 -3.19 -9.38
N LEU A 96 7.11 -2.62 -8.42
CA LEU A 96 7.33 -1.18 -8.28
C LEU A 96 8.83 -0.93 -8.33
N GLU A 97 9.26 0.01 -9.16
CA GLU A 97 10.65 0.44 -9.29
C GLU A 97 10.80 1.81 -8.62
N TYR A 98 11.72 1.91 -7.67
CA TYR A 98 11.98 3.12 -6.91
C TYR A 98 13.31 3.76 -7.34
N SER A 99 13.40 5.09 -7.22
CA SER A 99 14.66 5.82 -7.34
C SER A 99 15.53 5.64 -6.09
N SER A 100 16.80 6.06 -6.15
CA SER A 100 17.70 6.05 -4.99
C SER A 100 17.19 6.89 -3.81
N GLY A 101 16.26 7.82 -4.04
CA GLY A 101 15.59 8.63 -3.01
C GLY A 101 14.28 8.03 -2.48
N ASN A 102 13.98 6.75 -2.79
CA ASN A 102 12.75 6.06 -2.40
C ASN A 102 11.46 6.68 -3.01
N GLU A 103 11.60 7.39 -4.13
CA GLU A 103 10.48 7.90 -4.93
C GLU A 103 10.07 6.86 -5.97
N LEU A 104 8.77 6.68 -6.19
CA LEU A 104 8.30 5.73 -7.21
C LEU A 104 8.70 6.27 -8.58
N LYS A 105 9.48 5.50 -9.32
CA LYS A 105 10.00 5.87 -10.64
C LYS A 105 9.15 5.27 -11.75
N SER A 106 8.80 3.99 -11.60
CA SER A 106 8.01 3.24 -12.58
C SER A 106 7.28 2.07 -11.94
N ILE A 107 6.27 1.58 -12.64
CA ILE A 107 5.52 0.37 -12.29
C ILE A 107 5.71 -0.66 -13.40
N ARG A 108 5.79 -1.94 -13.02
CA ARG A 108 5.88 -3.07 -13.95
C ARG A 108 4.50 -3.69 -14.06
N VAL A 109 4.00 -3.79 -15.28
CA VAL A 109 2.62 -4.16 -15.57
C VAL A 109 2.59 -5.44 -16.38
N LYS A 110 1.87 -6.44 -15.88
CA LYS A 110 1.62 -7.68 -16.62
C LYS A 110 0.37 -7.55 -17.49
N LYS A 111 0.52 -7.78 -18.79
CA LYS A 111 -0.58 -7.81 -19.76
C LYS A 111 -1.07 -9.24 -19.97
N GLY A 112 -2.23 -9.59 -19.43
CA GLY A 112 -2.87 -10.89 -19.65
C GLY A 112 -1.99 -12.09 -19.27
N MET A 113 -1.94 -13.12 -20.14
CA MET A 113 -1.13 -14.34 -19.95
C MET A 113 0.33 -14.21 -20.43
N MET A 114 0.74 -13.08 -21.00
CA MET A 114 2.13 -12.90 -21.44
C MET A 114 3.08 -12.85 -20.25
N LYS A 115 4.29 -13.38 -20.46
CA LYS A 115 5.38 -13.35 -19.46
C LYS A 115 6.04 -11.97 -19.36
N ASP A 116 5.96 -11.16 -20.41
CA ASP A 116 6.66 -9.89 -20.47
C ASP A 116 5.97 -8.83 -19.62
N LEU A 117 6.77 -8.16 -18.79
CA LEU A 117 6.35 -7.04 -17.96
C LEU A 117 6.63 -5.74 -18.72
N GLU A 118 5.60 -4.94 -18.93
CA GLU A 118 5.75 -3.59 -19.47
C GLU A 118 6.18 -2.63 -18.35
N ASN A 119 7.18 -1.81 -18.62
CA ASN A 119 7.60 -0.77 -17.68
C ASN A 119 6.88 0.55 -17.99
N ILE A 120 6.09 1.04 -17.04
CA ILE A 120 5.36 2.31 -17.17
C ILE A 120 5.95 3.34 -16.20
N PRO A 121 6.56 4.43 -16.68
CA PRO A 121 7.08 5.48 -15.82
C PRO A 121 5.94 6.28 -15.19
N VAL A 122 6.16 6.78 -13.97
CA VAL A 122 5.17 7.59 -13.24
C VAL A 122 4.76 8.84 -14.01
N SER A 123 5.62 9.37 -14.89
CA SER A 123 5.28 10.51 -15.77
C SER A 123 4.09 10.25 -16.70
N LYS A 124 3.83 8.98 -17.05
CA LYS A 124 2.67 8.55 -17.86
C LYS A 124 1.43 8.23 -17.02
N ILE A 125 1.54 8.22 -15.69
CA ILE A 125 0.43 7.97 -14.79
C ILE A 125 -0.28 9.31 -14.51
N LYS A 126 -1.60 9.31 -14.67
CA LYS A 126 -2.47 10.43 -14.32
C LYS A 126 -2.85 10.38 -12.85
N GLU A 127 -3.27 9.20 -12.38
CA GLU A 127 -3.83 9.02 -11.03
C GLU A 127 -3.53 7.61 -10.50
N ILE A 128 -3.34 7.52 -9.18
CA ILE A 128 -3.20 6.26 -8.44
C ILE A 128 -4.24 6.30 -7.32
N GLY A 129 -5.31 5.51 -7.46
CA GLY A 129 -6.39 5.38 -6.49
C GLY A 129 -6.70 3.91 -6.24
N HIS A 130 -7.93 3.45 -6.51
CA HIS A 130 -8.24 2.01 -6.53
C HIS A 130 -7.64 1.27 -7.74
N ASN A 131 -7.37 2.01 -8.80
CA ASN A 131 -6.69 1.56 -10.02
C ASN A 131 -5.62 2.59 -10.39
N VAL A 132 -4.66 2.21 -11.22
CA VAL A 132 -3.72 3.14 -11.84
C VAL A 132 -4.31 3.61 -13.17
N ILE A 133 -4.47 4.92 -13.35
CA ILE A 133 -5.00 5.50 -14.60
C ILE A 133 -3.86 6.18 -15.36
N LEU A 134 -3.70 5.85 -16.64
CA LEU A 134 -2.70 6.49 -17.50
C LEU A 134 -3.23 7.82 -18.08
N LYS A 135 -2.30 8.70 -18.46
CA LYS A 135 -2.60 9.91 -19.23
C LYS A 135 -3.05 9.56 -20.65
N GLU A 136 -3.83 10.45 -21.27
CA GLU A 136 -4.04 10.42 -22.71
C GLU A 136 -2.68 10.63 -23.41
N GLU A 137 -2.42 9.88 -24.47
CA GLU A 137 -1.31 10.15 -25.39
C GLU A 137 -1.60 11.39 -26.25
#